data_AF-A0A924RW45-F1
#
_entry.id   AF-A0A924RW45-F1
#
_cell.length_a   1.000
_cell.length_b   1.000
_cell.length_c   1.000
_cell.angle_alpha   90.00
_cell.angle_beta   90.00
_cell.angle_gamma   90.00
#
_symmetry.space_group_name_H-M   'P 1'
#
loop_
_entity.id
_entity.type
_entity.pdbx_description
1 polymer ?
#
loop_
_entity_poly.entity_id
_entity_poly.type
_entity_poly.pdbx_seq_one_letter_code
_entity_poly.pdbx_strand_id
1 'polypeptide(L)'
;TVNFQPTTNYTSLFFIDTDMYVMKVWCEYVFGKCHQFILDEIASRRYDLYLLCNIDLPWIKDALREYPDEQPRSELYHMYKDLLINQQTPWVDISGNYDQRLQKAIAAVDKL
;
A
#
# COMPACT_ATOMS: atom_id res chain seq x y z
N THR A 1 -11.07 47.94 -8.01
CA THR A 1 -10.45 47.17 -6.89
C THR A 1 -11.52 46.21 -6.40
N VAL A 2 -11.41 44.89 -6.49
CA VAL A 2 -10.27 43.96 -6.51
C VAL A 2 -10.61 42.79 -7.46
N ASN A 3 -9.68 42.40 -8.32
CA ASN A 3 -9.78 41.17 -9.11
C ASN A 3 -9.49 39.99 -8.16
N PHE A 4 -10.49 39.13 -7.92
CA PHE A 4 -10.26 37.83 -7.30
C PHE A 4 -9.84 36.85 -8.40
N GLN A 5 -8.55 36.50 -8.42
CA GLN A 5 -8.07 35.31 -9.11
C GLN A 5 -8.01 34.18 -8.08
N PRO A 6 -8.70 33.05 -8.29
CA PRO A 6 -8.50 31.89 -7.44
C PRO A 6 -7.18 31.21 -7.87
N THR A 7 -6.07 31.59 -7.24
CA THR A 7 -4.81 30.85 -7.37
C THR A 7 -4.73 29.80 -6.27
N THR A 8 -5.52 28.73 -6.40
CA THR A 8 -5.29 27.50 -5.64
C THR A 8 -5.47 26.32 -6.59
N ASN A 9 -4.37 25.88 -7.20
CA ASN A 9 -4.29 24.53 -7.75
C ASN A 9 -4.39 23.56 -6.57
N TYR A 10 -5.59 23.09 -6.25
CA TYR A 10 -5.74 21.98 -5.32
C TYR A 10 -5.25 20.72 -6.03
N THR A 11 -4.13 20.17 -5.58
CA THR A 11 -3.75 18.81 -5.94
C THR A 11 -4.73 17.88 -5.24
N SER A 12 -5.64 17.27 -5.99
CA SER A 12 -6.59 16.31 -5.43
C SER A 12 -5.84 15.03 -5.07
N LEU A 13 -5.73 14.73 -3.77
CA LEU A 13 -5.20 13.46 -3.30
C LEU A 13 -6.27 12.37 -3.43
N PHE A 14 -5.86 11.19 -3.92
CA PHE A 14 -6.71 10.01 -4.01
C PHE A 14 -6.06 8.83 -3.30
N PHE A 15 -6.73 8.30 -2.28
CA PHE A 15 -6.27 7.16 -1.50
C PHE A 15 -6.97 5.89 -1.99
N ILE A 16 -6.19 4.82 -2.18
CA ILE A 16 -6.67 3.57 -2.78
C ILE A 16 -6.37 2.43 -1.81
N ASP A 17 -7.43 1.72 -1.40
CA ASP A 17 -7.38 0.47 -0.65
C ASP A 17 -8.15 -0.58 -1.45
N THR A 18 -7.52 -1.50 -2.20
CA THR A 18 -6.09 -1.82 -2.35
C THR A 18 -5.65 -1.77 -3.82
N ASP A 19 -4.38 -2.08 -4.12
CA ASP A 19 -3.77 -2.11 -5.46
C ASP A 19 -3.63 -3.53 -6.06
N MET A 20 -3.37 -3.61 -7.38
CA MET A 20 -3.06 -4.82 -8.14
C MET A 20 -1.85 -5.61 -7.64
N TYR A 21 -0.87 -5.00 -6.96
CA TYR A 21 0.17 -5.79 -6.30
C TYR A 21 -0.40 -6.73 -5.24
N VAL A 22 -1.50 -6.35 -4.57
CA VAL A 22 -2.20 -7.25 -3.65
C VAL A 22 -2.79 -8.44 -4.40
N MET A 23 -3.43 -8.20 -5.54
CA MET A 23 -3.94 -9.29 -6.38
C MET A 23 -2.83 -10.22 -6.87
N LYS A 24 -1.70 -9.67 -7.34
CA LYS A 24 -0.53 -10.46 -7.77
C LYS A 24 -0.03 -11.39 -6.67
N VAL A 25 0.22 -10.84 -5.47
CA VAL A 25 0.73 -11.62 -4.33
C VAL A 25 -0.24 -12.71 -3.93
N TRP A 26 -1.54 -12.41 -3.84
CA TRP A 26 -2.54 -13.44 -3.51
C TRP A 26 -2.62 -14.55 -4.57
N CYS A 27 -2.56 -14.20 -5.85
CA CYS A 27 -2.55 -15.20 -6.91
C CYS A 27 -1.31 -16.11 -6.82
N GLU A 28 -0.13 -15.53 -6.59
CA GLU A 28 1.11 -16.30 -6.44
C GLU A 28 1.11 -17.16 -5.17
N TYR A 29 0.65 -16.61 -4.05
CA TYR A 29 0.62 -17.31 -2.77
C TYR A 29 -0.35 -18.50 -2.77
N VAL A 30 -1.56 -18.32 -3.29
CA VAL A 30 -2.62 -19.34 -3.26
C VAL A 30 -2.51 -20.32 -4.44
N PHE A 31 -2.19 -19.83 -5.64
CA PHE A 31 -2.24 -20.63 -6.87
C PHE A 31 -0.87 -20.90 -7.51
N GLY A 32 0.21 -20.32 -6.98
CA GLY A 32 1.55 -20.46 -7.55
C GLY A 32 1.73 -19.78 -8.91
N LYS A 33 0.75 -18.97 -9.35
CA LYS A 33 0.77 -18.26 -10.65
C LYS A 33 -0.08 -17.01 -10.61
N CYS A 34 0.33 -15.99 -11.36
CA CYS A 34 -0.45 -14.76 -11.58
C CYS A 34 -0.96 -14.70 -13.03
N HIS A 35 -2.21 -14.28 -13.23
CA HIS A 35 -2.78 -14.14 -14.56
C HIS A 35 -2.21 -12.90 -15.27
N GLN A 36 -1.92 -12.98 -16.57
CA GLN A 36 -1.29 -11.91 -17.36
C GLN A 36 -2.03 -10.57 -17.25
N PHE A 37 -3.36 -10.59 -17.27
CA PHE A 37 -4.21 -9.41 -17.03
C PHE A 37 -3.77 -8.58 -15.82
N ILE A 38 -3.47 -9.21 -14.68
CA ILE A 38 -3.04 -8.49 -13.46
C ILE A 38 -1.69 -7.81 -13.69
N LEU A 39 -0.78 -8.47 -14.39
CA LEU A 39 0.54 -7.93 -14.70
C LEU A 39 0.45 -6.72 -15.65
N ASP A 40 -0.42 -6.81 -16.65
CA ASP A 40 -0.68 -5.71 -17.60
C ASP A 40 -1.28 -4.49 -16.88
N GLU A 41 -2.19 -4.76 -15.94
CA GLU A 41 -2.86 -3.78 -15.08
C GLU A 41 -1.91 -3.11 -14.06
N ILE A 42 -0.86 -3.81 -13.62
CA ILE A 42 0.24 -3.21 -12.82
C ILE A 42 1.07 -2.29 -13.71
N ALA A 43 1.41 -2.72 -14.92
CA ALA A 43 2.27 -1.95 -15.82
C ALA A 43 1.60 -0.67 -16.35
N SER A 44 0.28 -0.64 -16.45
CA SER A 44 -0.48 0.51 -16.95
C SER A 44 -0.78 1.58 -15.90
N ARG A 45 -0.88 1.19 -14.62
CA ARG A 45 -1.19 2.11 -13.52
C ARG A 45 0.04 2.86 -13.04
N ARG A 46 -0.19 4.07 -12.52
CA ARG A 46 0.82 4.91 -11.90
C ARG A 46 0.35 5.37 -10.54
N TYR A 47 1.25 5.32 -9.57
CA TYR A 47 1.05 5.79 -8.22
C TYR A 47 2.25 6.63 -7.82
N ASP A 48 2.00 7.65 -7.01
CA ASP A 48 3.04 8.57 -6.53
C ASP A 48 3.70 8.05 -5.24
N LEU A 49 2.98 7.27 -4.44
CA LEU A 49 3.44 6.77 -3.14
C LEU A 49 2.71 5.48 -2.72
N TYR A 50 3.47 4.52 -2.19
CA TYR A 50 2.91 3.39 -1.44
C TYR A 50 3.16 3.54 0.07
N LEU A 51 2.14 3.20 0.87
CA LEU A 51 2.25 3.09 2.32
C LEU A 51 2.19 1.61 2.71
N LEU A 52 3.34 0.98 2.97
CA LEU A 52 3.40 -0.43 3.34
C LEU A 52 3.14 -0.58 4.84
N CYS A 53 1.96 -1.07 5.22
CA CYS A 53 1.62 -1.32 6.61
C CYS A 53 2.43 -2.49 7.20
N ASN A 54 3.32 -2.18 8.13
CA ASN A 54 4.13 -3.17 8.84
C ASN A 54 3.25 -4.09 9.71
N ILE A 55 3.79 -5.25 10.08
CA ILE A 55 3.13 -6.28 10.89
C ILE A 55 3.51 -6.25 12.38
N ASP A 56 4.23 -5.24 12.84
CA ASP A 56 4.69 -5.06 14.23
C ASP A 56 3.56 -4.85 15.28
N LEU A 57 2.31 -4.65 14.85
CA LEU A 57 1.16 -4.73 15.75
C LEU A 57 0.86 -6.19 16.12
N PRO A 58 0.50 -6.48 17.40
CA PRO A 58 0.17 -7.83 17.84
C PRO A 58 -0.86 -8.50 16.93
N TRP A 59 -0.64 -9.77 16.64
CA TRP A 59 -1.62 -10.56 15.91
C TRP A 59 -2.87 -10.76 16.79
N ILE A 60 -4.05 -10.51 16.20
CA ILE A 60 -5.35 -10.68 16.86
C ILE A 60 -6.21 -11.58 15.98
N LYS A 61 -6.79 -12.61 16.62
CA LYS A 61 -7.72 -13.53 15.97
C LYS A 61 -8.92 -12.78 15.46
N ASP A 62 -9.20 -12.96 14.18
CA ASP A 62 -10.28 -12.29 13.47
C ASP A 62 -10.90 -13.32 12.52
N ALA A 63 -12.23 -13.47 12.62
CA ALA A 63 -12.99 -14.45 11.85
C ALA A 63 -13.08 -14.09 10.36
N LEU A 64 -12.73 -12.87 9.98
CA LEU A 64 -12.69 -12.41 8.59
C LEU A 64 -11.36 -12.69 7.89
N ARG A 65 -10.35 -13.21 8.61
CA ARG A 65 -9.05 -13.57 8.02
C ARG A 65 -9.16 -14.89 7.27
N GLU A 66 -8.57 -14.92 6.07
CA GLU A 66 -8.42 -16.13 5.28
C GLU A 66 -7.62 -17.22 6.03
N TYR A 67 -6.53 -16.80 6.68
CA TYR A 67 -5.71 -17.68 7.51
C TYR A 67 -5.78 -17.29 8.99
N PRO A 68 -6.07 -18.26 9.88
CA PRO A 68 -6.19 -18.02 11.32
C PRO A 68 -4.84 -17.95 12.05
N ASP A 69 -3.72 -18.24 11.38
CA ASP A 69 -2.39 -18.25 11.98
C ASP A 69 -1.59 -16.99 11.61
N GLU A 70 -0.57 -16.67 12.40
CA GLU A 70 0.28 -15.49 12.19
C GLU A 70 1.29 -15.67 11.06
N GLN A 71 1.73 -16.90 10.77
CA GLN A 71 2.77 -17.17 9.78
C GLN A 71 2.45 -16.59 8.38
N PRO A 72 1.25 -16.80 7.80
CA PRO A 72 0.90 -16.23 6.50
C PRO A 72 0.99 -14.70 6.46
N ARG A 73 0.70 -14.02 7.58
CA ARG A 73 0.85 -12.56 7.68
C ARG A 73 2.30 -12.13 7.48
N SER A 74 3.26 -12.88 8.03
CA SER A 74 4.69 -12.63 7.85
C SER A 74 5.13 -12.87 6.40
N GLU A 75 4.73 -14.00 5.81
CA GLU A 75 5.08 -14.35 4.43
C GLU A 75 4.54 -13.32 3.43
N LEU A 76 3.25 -12.94 3.57
CA LEU A 76 2.62 -11.92 2.75
C LEU A 76 3.34 -10.57 2.86
N TYR A 77 3.68 -10.13 4.08
CA TYR A 77 4.43 -8.88 4.27
C TYR A 77 5.78 -8.89 3.55
N HIS A 78 6.54 -9.99 3.62
CA HIS A 78 7.83 -10.09 2.93
C HIS A 78 7.67 -10.05 1.42
N MET A 79 6.67 -10.73 0.85
CA MET A 79 6.39 -10.66 -0.59
C MET A 79 6.04 -9.23 -1.03
N TYR A 80 5.22 -8.50 -0.27
CA TYR A 80 4.91 -7.10 -0.56
C TYR A 80 6.15 -6.20 -0.47
N LYS A 81 6.96 -6.39 0.58
CA LYS A 81 8.17 -5.62 0.78
C LYS A 81 9.17 -5.84 -0.34
N ASP A 82 9.37 -7.09 -0.77
CA ASP A 82 10.27 -7.42 -1.87
C ASP A 82 9.79 -6.78 -3.19
N LEU A 83 8.49 -6.78 -3.47
CA LEU A 83 7.94 -6.08 -4.64
C LEU A 83 8.25 -4.59 -4.60
N LEU A 84 8.04 -3.94 -3.45
CA LEU A 84 8.26 -2.50 -3.30
C LEU A 84 9.74 -2.11 -3.33
N ILE A 85 10.65 -2.96 -2.83
CA ILE A 85 12.10 -2.76 -2.93
C ILE A 85 12.57 -2.83 -4.40
N ASN A 86 11.94 -3.67 -5.22
CA ASN A 86 12.36 -3.94 -6.59
C ASN A 86 11.66 -3.06 -7.64
N GLN A 87 11.06 -1.94 -7.24
CA GLN A 87 10.37 -1.02 -8.15
C GLN A 87 10.71 0.45 -7.82
N GLN A 88 10.30 1.39 -8.68
CA GLN A 88 10.79 2.78 -8.65
C GLN A 88 9.86 3.74 -7.90
N THR A 89 8.57 3.43 -7.75
CA THR A 89 7.63 4.28 -7.01
C THR A 89 8.04 4.35 -5.54
N PRO A 90 8.17 5.56 -4.98
CA PRO A 90 8.47 5.74 -3.57
C PRO A 90 7.53 4.97 -2.67
N TRP A 91 8.05 4.45 -1.57
CA TRP A 91 7.25 3.77 -0.56
C TRP A 91 7.79 4.03 0.84
N VAL A 92 6.91 3.94 1.83
CA VAL A 92 7.25 4.11 3.23
C VAL A 92 6.71 2.91 4.02
N ASP A 93 7.59 2.28 4.80
CA ASP A 93 7.19 1.29 5.81
C ASP A 93 6.46 1.99 6.96
N ILE A 94 5.20 1.67 7.21
CA ILE A 94 4.37 2.25 8.25
C ILE A 94 4.32 1.32 9.46
N SER A 95 5.10 1.66 10.49
CA SER A 95 5.36 0.88 11.71
C SER A 95 5.12 1.72 12.97
N GLY A 96 5.00 1.04 14.12
CA GLY A 96 4.72 1.63 15.43
C GLY A 96 3.29 1.38 15.90
N ASN A 97 2.90 2.09 16.96
CA ASN A 97 1.52 2.13 17.44
C ASN A 97 0.62 2.95 16.49
N TYR A 98 -0.68 3.01 16.78
CA TYR A 98 -1.67 3.68 15.92
C TYR A 98 -1.32 5.15 15.62
N ASP A 99 -0.95 5.94 16.64
CA ASP A 99 -0.63 7.35 16.45
C ASP A 99 0.66 7.53 15.64
N GLN A 100 1.69 6.73 15.93
CA GLN A 100 2.96 6.76 15.20
C GLN A 100 2.77 6.43 13.72
N ARG A 101 1.95 5.41 13.43
CA ARG A 101 1.63 5.01 12.06
C ARG A 101 0.90 6.13 11.30
N LEU A 102 -0.11 6.73 11.94
CA LEU A 102 -0.87 7.83 11.35
C LEU A 102 0.03 9.03 11.05
N GLN A 103 0.84 9.46 12.02
CA GLN A 103 1.77 10.58 11.83
C GLN A 103 2.82 10.30 10.75
N LYS A 104 3.33 9.06 10.68
CA LYS A 104 4.28 8.64 9.64
C LYS A 104 3.66 8.66 8.24
N ALA A 105 2.40 8.24 8.11
CA ALA A 105 1.65 8.28 6.86
C ALA A 105 1.38 9.72 6.42
N ILE A 106 0.89 10.59 7.32
CA ILE A 106 0.68 12.02 7.04
C ILE A 106 1.99 12.67 6.59
N ALA A 107 3.07 12.48 7.34
CA ALA A 107 4.37 13.07 7.00
C ALA A 107 4.97 12.52 5.69
N ALA A 108 4.55 11.35 5.22
CA ALA A 108 4.94 10.81 3.92
C ALA A 108 4.13 11.45 2.79
N VAL A 109 2.82 11.61 2.98
CA VAL A 109 1.91 12.23 2.02
C VAL A 109 2.20 13.73 1.85
N ASP A 110 2.49 14.45 2.94
CA ASP A 110 2.80 15.89 2.92
C ASP A 110 4.11 16.22 2.16
N LYS A 111 4.91 15.21 1.80
CA LYS A 111 6.15 15.36 1.02
C LYS A 111 5.96 15.18 -0.49
N LEU A 112 4.75 14.80 -0.92
CA LEU A 112 4.38 14.72 -2.35
C LEU A 112 4.17 16.12 -2.92
#